data_AF-A0A961LSG2-F1
#
_entry.id   AF-A0A961LSG2-F1
#
_cell.length_a   1.000
_cell.length_b   1.000
_cell.length_c   1.000
_cell.angle_alpha   90.00
_cell.angle_beta   90.00
_cell.angle_gamma   90.00
#
_symmetry.space_group_name_H-M   'P 1'
#
loop_
_entity.id
_entity.type
_entity.pdbx_description
1 polymer ?
#
loop_
_entity_poly.entity_id
_entity_poly.type
_entity_poly.pdbx_seq_one_letter_code
_entity_poly.pdbx_strand_id
1 'polypeptide(L)'
;MSQAREPAFYERYGFADTVTGRFDCLALHLFLLSRRLVRADTQPARSLNQEVFDRFIDDIDRALRELGVGDTSVPKRKKKLVRGFYGMVADFSAPMDGNDRTALLRAVANRFECGEPAAELLADYVLSAARHLDWIDGERLLSGTIDWPQAGLATGAAA
;
A
#
# COMPACT_ATOMS: atom_id res chain seq x y z
N MET A 1 9.83 4.31 -0.28
CA MET A 1 9.45 4.26 1.15
C MET A 1 9.18 5.63 1.77
N SER A 2 9.65 6.75 1.20
CA SER A 2 9.37 8.11 1.70
C SER A 2 7.88 8.44 1.75
N GLN A 3 7.12 8.09 0.70
CA GLN A 3 5.68 8.38 0.60
C GLN A 3 4.87 7.88 1.81
N ALA A 4 5.09 6.64 2.24
CA ALA A 4 4.35 6.07 3.38
C ALA A 4 4.68 6.75 4.72
N ARG A 5 5.66 7.66 4.77
CA ARG A 5 6.01 8.47 5.94
C ARG A 5 5.42 9.88 5.90
N GLU A 6 4.67 10.23 4.85
CA GLU A 6 4.02 11.54 4.76
C GLU A 6 3.03 11.75 5.93
N PRO A 7 3.11 12.87 6.68
CA PRO A 7 2.27 13.11 7.86
C PRO A 7 0.76 12.99 7.59
N ALA A 8 0.33 13.35 6.38
CA ALA A 8 -1.08 13.28 5.98
C ALA A 8 -1.70 11.87 6.15
N PHE A 9 -0.92 10.79 6.05
CA PHE A 9 -1.44 9.43 6.29
C PHE A 9 -1.91 9.22 7.73
N TYR A 10 -1.21 9.83 8.68
CA TYR A 10 -1.47 9.67 10.10
C TYR A 10 -2.45 10.73 10.62
N GLU A 11 -2.45 11.91 10.01
CA GLU A 11 -3.29 13.03 10.42
C GLU A 11 -4.67 13.05 9.74
N ARG A 12 -4.77 12.60 8.49
CA ARG A 12 -5.97 12.77 7.66
C ARG A 12 -6.55 11.46 7.14
N TYR A 13 -5.71 10.49 6.79
CA TYR A 13 -6.15 9.22 6.23
C TYR A 13 -6.39 8.12 7.28
N GLY A 14 -6.25 8.44 8.57
CA GLY A 14 -6.68 7.58 9.68
C GLY A 14 -5.72 6.45 10.03
N PHE A 15 -4.49 6.42 9.47
CA PHE A 15 -3.49 5.46 9.93
C PHE A 15 -3.03 5.82 11.34
N ALA A 16 -3.04 4.85 12.27
CA ALA A 16 -2.45 5.08 13.59
C ALA A 16 -0.94 5.30 13.46
N ASP A 17 -0.37 6.31 14.13
CA ASP A 17 1.09 6.51 14.19
C ASP A 17 1.74 5.50 15.14
N THR A 18 1.70 4.24 14.72
CA THR A 18 2.26 3.08 15.40
C THR A 18 3.03 2.24 14.40
N VAL A 19 3.84 1.30 14.88
CA VAL A 19 4.57 0.36 14.01
C VAL A 19 3.62 -0.39 13.07
N THR A 20 2.46 -0.80 13.57
CA THR A 20 1.43 -1.48 12.77
C THR A 20 0.83 -0.55 11.73
N GLY A 21 0.43 0.67 12.10
CA GLY A 21 -0.16 1.62 11.14
C GLY A 21 0.82 2.09 10.07
N ARG A 22 2.11 2.30 10.42
CA ARG A 22 3.19 2.57 9.45
C ARG A 22 3.40 1.40 8.50
N PHE A 23 3.33 0.16 9.00
CA PHE A 23 3.37 -1.03 8.16
C PHE A 23 2.16 -1.10 7.23
N ASP A 24 0.95 -0.84 7.71
CA ASP A 24 -0.25 -0.85 6.88
C ASP A 24 -0.18 0.20 5.76
N CYS A 25 0.36 1.37 6.05
CA CYS A 25 0.62 2.39 5.04
C CYS A 25 1.64 1.92 4.00
N LEU A 26 2.75 1.29 4.41
CA LEU A 26 3.72 0.71 3.48
C LEU A 26 3.13 -0.43 2.65
N ALA A 27 2.35 -1.31 3.28
CA ALA A 27 1.68 -2.44 2.64
C ALA A 27 0.69 -1.97 1.57
N LEU A 28 0.00 -0.85 1.81
CA LEU A 28 -0.89 -0.23 0.83
C LEU A 28 -0.15 0.18 -0.45
N HIS A 29 0.99 0.85 -0.30
CA HIS A 29 1.80 1.28 -1.45
C HIS A 29 2.41 0.09 -2.17
N LEU A 30 2.86 -0.93 -1.43
CA LEU A 30 3.35 -2.17 -2.01
C LEU A 30 2.25 -2.89 -2.81
N PHE A 31 1.01 -2.91 -2.31
CA PHE A 31 -0.13 -3.48 -3.02
C PHE A 31 -0.37 -2.77 -4.35
N LEU A 32 -0.41 -1.44 -4.35
CA LEU A 32 -0.63 -0.63 -5.54
C LEU A 32 0.47 -0.86 -6.60
N LEU A 33 1.73 -0.88 -6.18
CA LEU A 33 2.86 -1.17 -7.06
C LEU A 33 2.79 -2.61 -7.61
N SER A 34 2.54 -3.60 -6.76
CA SER A 34 2.42 -5.00 -7.15
C SER A 34 1.30 -5.20 -8.16
N ARG A 35 0.15 -4.57 -7.95
CA ARG A 35 -0.97 -4.59 -8.90
C ARG A 35 -0.55 -4.06 -10.29
N ARG A 36 0.17 -2.93 -10.35
CA ARG A 36 0.68 -2.37 -11.61
C ARG A 36 1.71 -3.27 -12.29
N LEU A 37 2.61 -3.90 -11.52
CA LEU A 37 3.64 -4.81 -12.04
C LEU A 37 3.05 -6.13 -12.54
N VAL A 38 2.08 -6.71 -11.83
CA VAL A 38 1.36 -7.92 -12.26
C VAL A 38 0.62 -7.66 -13.57
N ARG A 39 -0.05 -6.51 -13.71
CA ARG A 39 -0.74 -6.14 -14.95
C ARG A 39 0.17 -5.91 -16.15
N ALA A 40 1.45 -5.58 -15.93
CA ALA A 40 2.41 -5.45 -17.03
C ALA A 40 2.69 -6.81 -17.70
N ASP A 41 2.52 -7.91 -16.97
CA ASP A 41 2.67 -9.30 -17.43
C ASP A 41 3.99 -9.62 -18.17
N THR A 42 5.08 -8.94 -17.79
CA THR A 42 6.41 -9.19 -18.34
C THR A 42 7.31 -9.88 -17.31
N GLN A 43 8.33 -10.60 -17.79
CA GLN A 43 9.31 -11.22 -16.91
C GLN A 43 10.07 -10.20 -16.03
N PRO A 44 10.54 -9.05 -16.57
CA PRO A 44 11.16 -8.01 -15.74
C PRO A 44 10.23 -7.47 -14.64
N ALA A 45 8.95 -7.26 -14.94
CA ALA A 45 7.99 -6.76 -13.95
C ALA A 45 7.74 -7.78 -12.83
N ARG A 46 7.66 -9.07 -13.18
CA ARG A 46 7.57 -10.16 -12.17
C ARG A 46 8.80 -10.21 -11.28
N SER A 47 9.99 -10.12 -11.86
CA SER A 47 11.25 -10.09 -11.11
C SER A 47 11.34 -8.88 -10.18
N LEU A 48 11.00 -7.68 -10.66
CA LEU A 48 10.97 -6.48 -9.84
C LEU A 48 9.96 -6.58 -8.70
N ASN A 49 8.77 -7.15 -8.97
CA ASN A 49 7.75 -7.32 -7.93
C ASN A 49 8.24 -8.23 -6.79
N GLN A 50 8.91 -9.33 -7.13
CA GLN A 50 9.53 -10.21 -6.14
C GLN A 50 10.63 -9.50 -5.35
N GLU A 51 11.54 -8.80 -6.03
CA GLU A 51 12.64 -8.08 -5.39
C GLU A 51 12.15 -7.00 -4.41
N VAL A 52 11.11 -6.25 -4.78
CA VAL A 52 10.51 -5.23 -3.90
C VAL A 52 9.81 -5.89 -2.71
N PHE A 53 9.11 -7.00 -2.93
CA PHE A 53 8.46 -7.75 -1.85
C PHE A 53 9.49 -8.33 -0.87
N ASP A 54 10.57 -8.93 -1.35
CA ASP A 54 11.63 -9.50 -0.51
C ASP A 54 12.30 -8.41 0.34
N ARG A 55 12.65 -7.27 -0.26
CA ARG A 55 13.16 -6.11 0.49
C ARG A 55 12.19 -5.64 1.57
N PHE A 56 10.91 -5.57 1.26
CA PHE A 56 9.89 -5.20 2.25
C PHE A 56 9.85 -6.17 3.44
N ILE A 57 9.98 -7.49 3.18
CA ILE A 57 10.05 -8.49 4.24
C ILE A 57 11.31 -8.36 5.09
N ASP A 58 12.45 -8.05 4.48
CA ASP A 58 13.71 -7.81 5.20
C ASP A 58 13.65 -6.54 6.07
N ASP A 59 13.01 -5.48 5.56
CA ASP A 59 12.80 -4.24 6.31
C ASP A 59 11.92 -4.46 7.54
N ILE A 60 10.88 -5.30 7.43
CA ILE A 60 10.03 -5.69 8.56
C ILE A 60 10.82 -6.50 9.58
N ASP A 61 11.60 -7.47 9.11
CA ASP A 61 12.40 -8.33 9.99
C ASP A 61 13.37 -7.48 10.84
N ARG A 62 14.09 -6.57 10.18
CA ARG A 62 14.96 -5.60 10.83
C ARG A 62 14.22 -4.68 11.79
N ALA A 63 13.11 -4.05 11.36
CA ALA A 63 12.34 -3.15 12.22
C ALA A 63 11.79 -3.85 13.47
N LEU A 64 11.33 -5.10 13.35
CA LEU A 64 10.86 -5.88 14.51
C LEU A 64 12.00 -6.14 15.50
N ARG A 65 13.20 -6.47 15.02
CA ARG A 65 14.38 -6.69 15.87
C ARG A 65 14.85 -5.42 16.56
N GLU A 66 14.88 -4.31 15.83
CA GLU A 66 15.22 -2.98 16.37
C GLU A 66 14.27 -2.55 17.49
N LEU A 67 13.00 -2.97 17.44
CA LEU A 67 12.00 -2.75 18.49
C LEU A 67 12.11 -3.72 19.67
N GLY A 68 13.17 -4.54 19.74
CA GLY A 68 13.39 -5.50 20.81
C GLY A 68 12.48 -6.73 20.77
N VAL A 69 11.82 -7.01 19.64
CA VAL A 69 11.09 -8.27 19.47
C VAL A 69 12.09 -9.41 19.42
N GLY A 70 12.03 -10.32 20.40
CA GLY A 70 12.95 -11.46 20.48
C GLY A 70 12.91 -12.38 19.26
N ASP A 71 14.04 -13.01 18.95
CA ASP A 71 14.28 -13.84 17.76
C ASP A 71 13.22 -14.92 17.53
N THR A 72 12.69 -15.50 18.60
CA THR A 72 11.65 -16.55 18.54
C THR A 72 10.27 -16.01 18.15
N SER A 73 10.03 -14.71 18.31
CA SER A 73 8.75 -14.04 18.00
C SER A 73 8.74 -13.39 16.62
N VAL A 74 9.90 -13.00 16.09
CA VAL A 74 10.03 -12.32 14.78
C VAL A 74 9.37 -13.13 13.64
N PRO A 75 9.63 -14.45 13.46
CA PRO A 75 9.02 -15.21 12.38
C PRO A 75 7.49 -15.25 12.45
N LYS A 76 6.93 -15.33 13.66
CA LYS A 76 5.47 -15.35 13.88
C LYS A 76 4.84 -14.01 13.50
N ARG A 77 5.46 -12.90 13.90
CA ARG A 77 5.00 -11.55 13.56
C ARG A 77 5.11 -11.29 12.06
N LYS A 78 6.25 -11.61 11.44
CA LYS A 78 6.46 -11.53 9.99
C LYS A 78 5.38 -12.30 9.23
N LYS A 79 5.10 -13.55 9.62
CA LYS A 79 4.04 -14.36 8.99
C LYS A 79 2.64 -13.74 9.14
N LYS A 80 2.35 -13.07 10.28
CA LYS A 80 1.08 -12.35 10.47
C LYS A 80 0.97 -11.15 9.52
N LEU A 81 2.05 -10.38 9.38
CA LEU A 81 2.12 -9.22 8.49
C LEU A 81 1.96 -9.61 7.02
N VAL A 82 2.64 -10.67 6.57
CA VAL A 82 2.49 -11.24 5.22
C VAL A 82 1.06 -11.67 4.95
N ARG A 83 0.41 -12.38 5.89
CA ARG A 83 -1.01 -12.75 5.75
C ARG A 83 -1.90 -11.51 5.66
N GLY A 84 -1.62 -10.49 6.47
CA GLY A 84 -2.32 -9.21 6.43
C GLY A 84 -2.22 -8.55 5.06
N PHE A 85 -1.03 -8.56 4.44
CA PHE A 85 -0.81 -8.04 3.10
C PHE A 85 -1.64 -8.80 2.05
N TYR A 86 -1.59 -10.13 2.01
CA TYR A 86 -2.40 -10.89 1.06
C TYR A 86 -3.90 -10.75 1.29
N GLY A 87 -4.35 -10.54 2.53
CA GLY A 87 -5.72 -10.13 2.83
C GLY A 87 -6.08 -8.81 2.16
N MET A 88 -5.21 -7.79 2.27
CA MET A 88 -5.40 -6.50 1.58
C MET A 88 -5.53 -6.68 0.06
N VAL A 89 -4.68 -7.51 -0.54
CA VAL A 89 -4.72 -7.81 -1.97
C VAL A 89 -6.09 -8.38 -2.35
N ALA A 90 -6.60 -9.34 -1.58
CA ALA A 90 -7.89 -9.97 -1.85
C ALA A 90 -9.06 -8.98 -1.68
N ASP A 91 -9.04 -8.19 -0.60
CA ASP A 91 -10.10 -7.26 -0.26
C ASP A 91 -10.18 -6.09 -1.27
N PHE A 92 -9.05 -5.61 -1.77
CA PHE A 92 -8.99 -4.39 -2.56
C PHE A 92 -9.00 -4.66 -4.07
N SER A 93 -8.48 -5.80 -4.54
CA SER A 93 -8.40 -6.08 -5.98
C SER A 93 -9.77 -6.12 -6.64
N ALA A 94 -10.74 -6.87 -6.07
CA ALA A 94 -12.06 -7.01 -6.70
C ALA A 94 -12.83 -5.69 -6.82
N PRO A 95 -12.93 -4.83 -5.78
CA PRO A 95 -13.51 -3.50 -5.93
C PRO A 95 -12.80 -2.62 -6.95
N MET A 96 -11.47 -2.68 -7.01
CA MET A 96 -10.70 -1.88 -7.97
C MET A 96 -10.85 -2.37 -9.42
N ASP A 97 -10.86 -3.68 -9.65
CA ASP A 97 -11.10 -4.28 -10.97
C ASP A 97 -12.53 -4.01 -11.47
N GLY A 98 -13.51 -4.01 -10.56
CA GLY A 98 -14.91 -3.70 -10.86
C GLY A 98 -15.23 -2.21 -10.89
N ASN A 99 -14.27 -1.33 -10.62
CA ASN A 99 -14.48 0.12 -10.45
C ASN A 99 -15.60 0.46 -9.43
N ASP A 100 -15.74 -0.36 -8.39
CA ASP A 100 -16.73 -0.22 -7.32
C ASP A 100 -16.13 0.58 -6.14
N ARG A 101 -16.26 1.91 -6.23
CA ARG A 101 -15.80 2.83 -5.18
C ARG A 101 -16.44 2.54 -3.82
N THR A 102 -17.72 2.16 -3.79
CA THR A 102 -18.46 1.91 -2.55
C THR A 102 -17.98 0.64 -1.86
N ALA A 103 -17.68 -0.42 -2.61
CA ALA A 103 -17.03 -1.61 -2.05
C ALA A 103 -15.61 -1.31 -1.58
N LEU A 104 -14.84 -0.51 -2.32
CA LEU A 104 -13.49 -0.13 -1.92
C LEU A 104 -13.48 0.68 -0.61
N LEU A 105 -14.37 1.67 -0.49
CA LEU A 105 -14.53 2.46 0.75
C LEU A 105 -14.80 1.56 1.95
N ARG A 106 -15.75 0.62 1.83
CA ARG A 106 -16.05 -0.34 2.90
C ARG A 106 -14.84 -1.22 3.24
N ALA A 107 -14.11 -1.69 2.23
CA ALA A 107 -12.90 -2.49 2.45
C ALA A 107 -11.82 -1.70 3.20
N VAL A 108 -11.60 -0.45 2.81
CA VAL A 108 -10.66 0.49 3.46
C VAL A 108 -11.06 0.75 4.91
N ALA A 109 -12.32 1.13 5.14
CA ALA A 109 -12.87 1.43 6.47
C ALA A 109 -12.72 0.22 7.42
N ASN A 110 -13.10 -0.98 6.95
CA ASN A 110 -13.03 -2.20 7.74
C ASN A 110 -11.59 -2.60 8.06
N ARG A 111 -10.69 -2.47 7.09
CA ARG A 111 -9.31 -2.93 7.24
C ARG A 111 -8.50 -2.05 8.19
N PHE A 112 -8.63 -0.74 8.05
CA PHE A 112 -7.85 0.23 8.82
C PHE A 112 -8.61 0.77 10.03
N GLU A 113 -9.80 0.22 10.31
CA GLU A 113 -10.66 0.62 11.42
C GLU A 113 -10.89 2.14 11.46
N CYS A 114 -11.03 2.77 10.28
CA CYS A 114 -11.20 4.21 10.14
C CYS A 114 -12.62 4.58 9.71
N GLY A 115 -13.14 5.69 10.26
CA GLY A 115 -14.44 6.25 9.92
C GLY A 115 -14.36 7.35 8.85
N GLU A 116 -15.52 7.93 8.52
CA GLU A 116 -15.60 9.12 7.67
C GLU A 116 -15.10 10.38 8.41
N PRO A 117 -14.40 11.31 7.72
CA PRO A 117 -14.11 11.33 6.29
C PRO A 117 -12.84 10.58 5.88
N ALA A 118 -12.08 10.02 6.82
CA ALA A 118 -10.77 9.40 6.56
C ALA A 118 -10.85 8.23 5.57
N ALA A 119 -11.87 7.36 5.72
CA ALA A 119 -12.09 6.24 4.82
C ALA A 119 -12.39 6.68 3.37
N GLU A 120 -13.16 7.76 3.18
CA GLU A 120 -13.46 8.32 1.86
C GLU A 120 -12.20 8.87 1.19
N LEU A 121 -11.46 9.70 1.94
CA LEU A 121 -10.22 10.29 1.47
C LEU A 121 -9.21 9.21 1.08
N LEU A 122 -9.11 8.15 1.86
CA LEU A 122 -8.18 7.05 1.60
C LEU A 122 -8.60 6.21 0.40
N ALA A 123 -9.90 5.93 0.23
CA ALA A 123 -10.40 5.26 -0.97
C ALA A 123 -10.12 6.08 -2.24
N ASP A 124 -10.32 7.41 -2.19
CA ASP A 124 -10.02 8.30 -3.31
C ASP A 124 -8.52 8.37 -3.61
N TYR A 125 -7.68 8.40 -2.56
CA TYR A 125 -6.23 8.29 -2.71
C TYR A 125 -5.82 6.98 -3.39
N VAL A 126 -6.37 5.85 -2.96
CA VAL A 126 -6.07 4.53 -3.55
C VAL A 126 -6.39 4.50 -5.04
N LEU A 127 -7.55 5.02 -5.43
CA LEU A 127 -7.95 5.10 -6.84
C LEU A 127 -7.06 6.07 -7.63
N SER A 128 -6.73 7.24 -7.06
CA SER A 128 -5.84 8.22 -7.69
C SER A 128 -4.43 7.67 -7.88
N ALA A 129 -3.87 7.00 -6.88
CA ALA A 129 -2.55 6.40 -6.93
C ALA A 129 -2.49 5.25 -7.93
N ALA A 130 -3.51 4.40 -7.98
CA ALA A 130 -3.60 3.35 -9.00
C ALA A 130 -3.61 3.93 -10.42
N ARG A 131 -4.43 4.97 -10.67
CA ARG A 131 -4.41 5.67 -11.96
C ARG A 131 -3.05 6.28 -12.26
N HIS A 132 -2.40 6.92 -11.28
CA HIS A 132 -1.09 7.53 -11.49
C HIS A 132 -0.04 6.49 -11.90
N LEU A 133 0.01 5.34 -11.21
CA LEU A 133 0.92 4.24 -11.55
C LEU A 133 0.65 3.65 -12.94
N ASP A 134 -0.61 3.61 -13.38
CA ASP A 134 -0.98 3.15 -14.72
C ASP A 134 -0.46 4.08 -15.83
N TRP A 135 -0.26 5.37 -15.53
CA TRP A 135 0.31 6.35 -16.46
C TRP A 135 1.85 6.32 -16.52
N ILE A 136 2.51 5.65 -15.58
CA ILE A 136 3.97 5.48 -15.61
C ILE A 136 4.33 4.45 -16.68
N ASP A 137 5.19 4.87 -17.61
CA ASP A 137 5.76 4.01 -18.65
C ASP A 137 6.48 2.78 -18.04
N GLY A 138 6.42 1.64 -18.75
CA GLY A 138 7.01 0.40 -18.29
C GLY A 138 8.51 0.47 -18.04
N GLU A 139 9.28 1.17 -18.88
CA GLU A 139 10.72 1.36 -18.70
C GLU A 139 11.02 2.20 -17.47
N ARG A 140 10.28 3.29 -17.24
CA ARG A 140 10.41 4.12 -16.04
C ARG A 140 10.06 3.36 -14.76
N LEU A 141 9.02 2.52 -14.82
CA LEU A 141 8.63 1.67 -13.71
C LEU A 141 9.73 0.66 -13.38
N LEU A 142 10.32 0.04 -14.40
CA LEU A 142 11.39 -0.95 -14.25
C LEU A 142 12.72 -0.35 -13.81
N SER A 143 12.98 0.93 -14.13
CA SER A 143 14.15 1.66 -13.64
C SER A 143 14.01 2.14 -12.18
N GLY A 144 12.88 1.84 -11.52
CA GLY A 144 12.62 2.22 -10.13
C GLY A 144 12.24 3.69 -9.94
N THR A 145 11.94 4.41 -11.02
CA THR A 145 11.49 5.80 -10.96
C THR A 145 9.97 5.82 -10.77
N ILE A 146 9.54 5.90 -9.51
CA ILE A 146 8.13 5.88 -9.13
C ILE A 146 7.76 7.19 -8.47
N ASP A 147 6.83 7.91 -9.06
CA ASP A 147 6.18 9.07 -8.47
C ASP A 147 4.82 8.65 -7.88
N TRP A 148 4.43 9.26 -6.77
CA TRP A 148 3.16 9.01 -6.09
C TRP A 148 2.33 10.29 -6.08
N PRO A 149 0.99 10.23 -6.11
CA PRO A 149 0.18 11.42 -5.89
C PRO A 149 0.44 11.98 -4.49
N GLN A 150 0.36 13.30 -4.35
CA GLN A 150 0.60 13.95 -3.06
C GLN A 150 -0.48 13.54 -2.05
N ALA A 151 -0.06 12.98 -0.93
CA ALA A 151 -0.94 12.66 0.18
C ALA A 151 -1.52 13.98 0.75
N GLY A 152 -2.84 14.11 0.77
CA GLY A 152 -3.53 15.25 1.37
C GLY A 152 -4.01 16.34 0.41
N LEU A 153 -3.81 16.20 -0.90
CA LEU A 153 -4.60 16.93 -1.88
C LEU A 153 -5.86 16.11 -2.15
N ALA A 154 -7.00 16.58 -1.63
CA ALA A 154 -8.28 16.17 -2.19
C ALA A 154 -8.14 16.39 -3.71
N THR A 155 -8.28 15.33 -4.51
CA THR A 155 -8.51 15.49 -5.93
C THR A 155 -9.86 16.18 -6.07
N GLY A 156 -9.84 17.51 -5.94
CA GLY A 156 -10.91 18.37 -6.37
C GLY A 156 -11.16 18.05 -7.83
N ALA A 157 -12.44 17.82 -8.11
CA ALA A 157 -13.02 17.64 -9.43
C ALA A 157 -12.17 18.31 -10.54
N ALA A 158 -11.66 17.49 -11.46
CA ALA A 158 -11.47 17.98 -12.81
C ALA A 158 -12.89 18.12 -13.39
N ALA A 159 -13.31 19.38 -13.48
CA ALA A 159 -14.54 19.82 -14.15
C ALA A 159 -14.51 19.50 -15.65
#